data_AF-A0A8X6IRV4-F1
#
_entry.id   AF-A0A8X6IRV4-F1
#
_cell.length_a   1.000
_cell.length_b   1.000
_cell.length_c   1.000
_cell.angle_alpha   90.00
_cell.angle_beta   90.00
_cell.angle_gamma   90.00
#
_symmetry.space_group_name_H-M   'P 1'
#
loop_
_entity.id
_entity.type
_entity.pdbx_description
1 polymer ?
#
loop_
_entity_poly.entity_id
_entity_poly.type
_entity_poly.pdbx_seq_one_letter_code
_entity_poly.pdbx_strand_id
1 'polypeptide(L)'
;IGPHFNPTNSSHGGKEDLIRHYGDLGNIVADPNGRASFRIQDSIVKVYDIIGRSIAVSADKDDLGKVENPLSAVDGNSGKCLAAAIIARSAGLFENPKRICQCDGVSVWDENTALLSSL
;
A
#
# COMPACT_ATOMS: atom_id res chain seq x y z
N ILE A 1 -0.02 -1.57 15.77
CA ILE A 1 0.48 -0.70 14.68
C ILE A 1 -0.09 0.73 14.71
N GLY A 2 -1.04 1.05 15.61
CA GLY A 2 -1.70 2.35 15.69
C GLY A 2 -3.06 2.37 14.98
N PRO A 3 -3.78 3.49 15.04
CA PRO A 3 -5.05 3.68 14.31
C PRO A 3 -4.81 3.85 12.81
N HIS A 4 -5.89 4.00 12.05
CA HIS A 4 -5.82 4.37 10.64
C HIS A 4 -5.01 5.66 10.47
N PHE A 5 -4.26 5.77 9.37
CA PHE A 5 -3.46 6.96 9.14
C PHE A 5 -4.39 8.14 8.82
N ASN A 6 -4.43 9.12 9.73
CA ASN A 6 -5.37 10.23 9.68
C ASN A 6 -4.68 11.58 9.99
N PRO A 7 -3.90 12.14 9.04
CA PRO A 7 -3.24 13.44 9.23
C PRO A 7 -4.23 14.62 9.24
N THR A 8 -5.45 14.44 8.73
CA THR A 8 -6.47 15.49 8.60
C THR A 8 -7.53 15.46 9.70
N ASN A 9 -7.42 14.53 10.66
CA ASN A 9 -8.41 14.31 11.72
C ASN A 9 -9.85 14.19 11.20
N SER A 10 -10.03 13.50 10.07
CA SER A 10 -11.33 13.18 9.47
C SER A 10 -11.99 12.00 10.17
N SER A 11 -13.29 11.80 9.94
CA SER A 11 -13.98 10.55 10.29
C SER A 11 -13.55 9.43 9.35
N HIS A 12 -13.65 8.18 9.82
CA HIS A 12 -13.54 6.99 8.97
C HIS A 12 -14.57 7.04 7.84
N GLY A 13 -14.20 6.51 6.68
CA GLY A 13 -15.07 6.41 5.52
C GLY A 13 -14.60 5.37 4.50
N GLY A 14 -15.42 5.13 3.48
CA GLY A 14 -15.01 4.31 2.35
C GLY A 14 -14.01 5.04 1.46
N LYS A 15 -13.19 4.28 0.73
CA LYS A 15 -12.18 4.81 -0.21
C LYS A 15 -12.72 5.88 -1.20
N GLU A 16 -13.98 5.77 -1.62
CA GLU A 16 -14.60 6.70 -2.57
C GLU A 16 -15.28 7.90 -1.89
N ASP A 17 -15.33 7.92 -0.56
CA ASP A 17 -15.96 9.01 0.20
C ASP A 17 -14.99 10.20 0.32
N LEU A 18 -15.55 11.42 0.27
CA LEU A 18 -14.77 12.67 0.37
C LEU A 18 -14.18 12.86 1.78
N ILE A 19 -14.92 12.40 2.79
CA ILE A 19 -14.50 12.40 4.20
C ILE A 19 -14.18 10.97 4.55
N ARG A 20 -12.89 10.69 4.73
CA ARG A 20 -12.33 9.41 5.16
C ARG A 20 -10.97 9.64 5.79
N HIS A 21 -10.44 8.67 6.50
CA HIS A 21 -9.02 8.71 6.86
C HIS A 21 -8.17 8.59 5.60
N TYR A 22 -6.97 9.17 5.65
CA TYR A 22 -6.01 9.07 4.56
C TYR A 22 -5.64 7.60 4.27
N GLY A 23 -5.62 6.73 5.29
CA GLY A 23 -5.32 5.31 5.15
C GLY A 23 -6.48 4.40 4.72
N ASP A 24 -7.70 4.92 4.56
CA ASP A 24 -8.88 4.06 4.31
C ASP A 24 -8.91 3.58 2.85
N LEU A 25 -8.63 2.29 2.63
CA LEU A 25 -8.63 1.67 1.30
C LEU A 25 -9.87 0.80 1.02
N GLY A 26 -10.73 0.60 2.03
CA GLY A 26 -11.94 -0.21 1.96
C GLY A 26 -11.67 -1.72 2.03
N ASN A 27 -12.58 -2.50 1.43
CA ASN A 27 -12.60 -3.96 1.57
C ASN A 27 -11.89 -4.68 0.42
N ILE A 28 -11.32 -5.85 0.73
CA ILE A 28 -10.87 -6.86 -0.23
C ILE A 28 -11.73 -8.12 -0.08
N VAL A 29 -11.84 -8.92 -1.14
CA VAL A 29 -12.63 -10.15 -1.15
C VAL A 29 -11.69 -11.35 -1.33
N ALA A 30 -11.75 -12.28 -0.38
CA ALA A 30 -11.08 -13.57 -0.50
C ALA A 30 -11.99 -14.57 -1.23
N ASP A 31 -11.40 -15.40 -2.08
CA ASP A 31 -12.08 -16.50 -2.76
C ASP A 31 -12.40 -17.66 -1.77
N PRO A 32 -13.12 -18.71 -2.20
CA PRO A 32 -13.42 -19.88 -1.35
C PRO A 32 -12.19 -20.63 -0.83
N ASN A 33 -11.01 -20.42 -1.41
CA ASN A 33 -9.75 -21.01 -0.95
C ASN A 33 -9.02 -20.08 0.05
N GLY A 34 -9.60 -18.93 0.39
CA GLY A 34 -9.01 -17.93 1.28
C GLY A 34 -8.01 -17.00 0.61
N ARG A 35 -7.93 -16.96 -0.73
CA ARG A 35 -7.00 -16.08 -1.46
C ARG A 35 -7.72 -14.81 -1.94
N ALA A 36 -7.20 -13.65 -1.56
CA ALA A 36 -7.60 -12.37 -2.15
C ALA A 36 -6.63 -11.96 -3.27
N SER A 37 -7.15 -11.55 -4.43
CA SER A 37 -6.37 -10.94 -5.52
C SER A 37 -7.06 -9.66 -5.95
N PHE A 38 -6.38 -8.53 -5.82
CA PHE A 38 -7.00 -7.22 -5.99
C PHE A 38 -6.04 -6.20 -6.61
N ARG A 39 -6.62 -5.16 -7.21
CA ARG A 39 -5.93 -3.96 -7.66
C ARG A 39 -6.76 -2.76 -7.20
N ILE A 40 -6.17 -1.94 -6.35
CA ILE A 40 -6.81 -0.72 -5.83
C ILE A 40 -6.00 0.47 -6.31
N GLN A 41 -6.68 1.48 -6.86
CA GLN A 41 -6.09 2.75 -7.23
C GLN A 41 -6.70 3.84 -6.35
N ASP A 42 -5.85 4.61 -5.68
CA ASP A 42 -6.27 5.72 -4.82
C ASP A 42 -5.66 7.03 -5.32
N SER A 43 -6.47 8.09 -5.41
CA SER A 43 -6.02 9.40 -5.88
C SER A 43 -5.47 10.29 -4.77
N ILE A 44 -5.81 10.00 -3.52
CA ILE A 44 -5.44 10.77 -2.33
C ILE A 44 -4.13 10.24 -1.76
N VAL A 45 -4.02 8.92 -1.58
CA VAL A 45 -2.83 8.30 -0.98
C VAL A 45 -1.60 8.46 -1.86
N LYS A 46 -0.54 9.03 -1.30
CA LYS A 46 0.76 9.21 -1.95
C LYS A 46 1.80 8.31 -1.30
N VAL A 47 2.59 7.62 -2.12
CA VAL A 47 3.61 6.66 -1.66
C VAL A 47 4.60 7.32 -0.69
N TYR A 48 5.06 8.53 -0.99
CA TYR A 48 6.04 9.24 -0.16
C TYR A 48 5.51 9.61 1.24
N ASP A 49 4.20 9.73 1.44
CA ASP A 49 3.57 10.05 2.74
C ASP A 49 3.43 8.81 3.65
N ILE A 50 3.56 7.60 3.06
CA ILE A 50 3.26 6.33 3.73
C ILE A 50 4.47 5.40 3.87
N ILE A 51 5.64 5.73 3.30
CA ILE A 51 6.87 4.97 3.54
C ILE A 51 7.17 4.91 5.04
N GLY A 52 7.42 3.71 5.56
CA GLY A 52 7.67 3.45 6.98
C GLY A 52 6.40 3.29 7.83
N ARG A 53 5.21 3.51 7.26
CA ARG A 53 3.93 3.15 7.90
C ARG A 53 3.62 1.67 7.68
N SER A 54 2.47 1.22 8.18
CA SER A 54 2.02 -0.16 8.01
C SER A 54 0.79 -0.23 7.10
N ILE A 55 0.71 -1.29 6.30
CA ILE A 55 -0.53 -1.78 5.69
C ILE A 55 -1.07 -2.92 6.55
N ALA A 56 -2.39 -3.01 6.71
CA ALA A 56 -3.04 -4.01 7.55
C ALA A 56 -4.27 -4.60 6.86
N VAL A 57 -4.59 -5.84 7.22
CA VAL A 57 -5.83 -6.54 6.83
C VAL A 57 -6.57 -6.91 8.12
N SER A 58 -7.82 -6.48 8.23
CA SER A 58 -8.68 -6.74 9.39
C SER A 58 -9.53 -8.00 9.19
N ALA A 59 -10.09 -8.52 10.30
CA ALA A 59 -10.82 -9.78 10.35
C ALA A 59 -12.21 -9.70 9.73
N ASP A 60 -12.89 -8.58 9.95
CA ASP A 60 -14.27 -8.38 9.58
C ASP A 60 -14.39 -7.34 8.46
N LYS A 61 -15.55 -7.34 7.81
CA LYS A 61 -15.85 -6.38 6.75
C LYS A 61 -15.94 -4.96 7.33
N ASP A 62 -15.19 -4.05 6.75
CA ASP A 62 -15.29 -2.62 6.99
C ASP A 62 -16.67 -2.10 6.52
N ASP A 63 -17.42 -1.50 7.42
CA ASP A 63 -18.74 -0.93 7.16
C ASP A 63 -18.71 0.44 6.48
N LEU A 64 -17.51 0.98 6.25
CA LEU A 64 -17.21 2.23 5.57
C LEU A 64 -17.75 3.48 6.28
N GLY A 65 -18.02 3.39 7.60
CA GLY A 65 -18.63 4.48 8.35
C GLY A 65 -20.13 4.65 8.11
N LYS A 66 -20.78 3.64 7.51
CA LYS A 66 -22.18 3.73 7.02
C LYS A 66 -23.19 3.04 7.92
N VAL A 67 -22.73 2.40 8.98
CA VAL A 67 -23.57 1.72 9.97
C VAL A 67 -23.61 2.56 11.25
N GLU A 68 -24.75 2.53 11.95
CA GLU A 68 -24.86 3.17 13.27
C GLU A 68 -24.15 2.32 14.33
N ASN A 69 -22.83 2.48 14.43
CA ASN A 69 -22.02 1.93 15.50
C ASN A 69 -20.93 2.96 15.88
N PRO A 70 -20.62 3.15 17.18
CA PRO A 70 -19.56 4.06 17.61
C PRO A 70 -18.20 3.82 16.94
N LEU A 71 -17.89 2.58 16.60
CA LEU A 71 -16.64 2.20 15.93
C LEU A 71 -16.66 2.42 14.42
N SER A 72 -17.84 2.53 13.78
CA SER A 72 -17.95 2.78 12.33
C SER A 72 -17.24 4.06 11.92
N ALA A 73 -17.35 5.13 12.73
CA ALA A 73 -16.66 6.40 12.48
C ALA A 73 -15.14 6.38 12.79
N VAL A 74 -14.61 5.29 13.36
CA VAL A 74 -13.23 5.19 13.84
C VAL A 74 -12.40 4.15 13.08
N ASP A 75 -12.93 2.95 12.87
CA ASP A 75 -12.21 1.84 12.22
C ASP A 75 -13.10 0.99 11.29
N GLY A 76 -14.30 1.50 10.99
CA GLY A 76 -15.28 0.81 10.16
C GLY A 76 -15.82 -0.47 10.79
N ASN A 77 -15.68 -0.65 12.10
CA ASN A 77 -16.05 -1.86 12.82
C ASN A 77 -15.44 -3.13 12.18
N SER A 78 -14.22 -3.00 11.65
CA SER A 78 -13.53 -4.05 10.87
C SER A 78 -12.88 -5.15 11.72
N GLY A 79 -13.03 -5.08 13.04
CA GLY A 79 -12.56 -6.11 13.96
C GLY A 79 -11.04 -6.10 14.15
N LYS A 80 -10.48 -7.26 14.48
CA LYS A 80 -9.05 -7.38 14.81
C LYS A 80 -8.17 -7.36 13.57
N CYS A 81 -6.99 -6.76 13.67
CA CYS A 81 -5.96 -6.88 12.64
C CYS A 81 -5.44 -8.32 12.56
N LEU A 82 -5.57 -8.96 11.41
CA LEU A 82 -5.09 -10.33 11.13
C LEU A 82 -3.62 -10.35 10.75
N ALA A 83 -3.22 -9.41 9.90
CA ALA A 83 -1.86 -9.31 9.38
C ALA A 83 -1.50 -7.86 9.09
N ALA A 84 -0.23 -7.51 9.28
CA ALA A 84 0.30 -6.20 8.96
C ALA A 84 1.73 -6.29 8.45
N ALA A 85 2.13 -5.34 7.62
CA ALA A 85 3.49 -5.22 7.10
C ALA A 85 3.92 -3.76 6.96
N ILE A 86 5.21 -3.50 7.06
CA ILE A 86 5.78 -2.17 6.82
C ILE A 86 5.77 -1.87 5.33
N ILE A 87 5.32 -0.68 4.96
CA ILE A 87 5.40 -0.15 3.60
C ILE A 87 6.83 0.34 3.38
N ALA A 88 7.61 -0.47 2.66
CA ALA A 88 9.01 -0.22 2.40
C ALA A 88 9.24 0.37 1.01
N ARG A 89 10.41 1.00 0.82
CA ARG A 89 10.88 1.37 -0.51
C ARG A 89 11.18 0.09 -1.29
N SER A 90 10.70 0.03 -2.52
CA SER A 90 11.13 -0.96 -3.51
C SER A 90 11.87 -0.22 -4.60
N ALA A 91 12.88 -0.87 -5.20
CA ALA A 91 13.40 -0.39 -6.47
C ALA A 91 12.26 -0.41 -7.49
N GLY A 92 12.12 0.67 -8.25
CA GLY A 92 11.33 0.67 -9.47
C GLY A 92 11.93 -0.27 -10.51
N LEU A 93 11.18 -0.51 -11.58
CA LEU A 93 11.69 -1.25 -12.72
C LEU A 93 12.93 -0.52 -13.27
N PHE A 94 14.03 -1.25 -13.42
CA PHE A 94 15.34 -0.73 -13.88
C PHE A 94 16.08 0.23 -12.92
N GLU A 95 15.58 0.46 -11.69
CA GLU A 95 16.26 1.32 -10.71
C GLU A 95 17.28 0.59 -9.83
N ASN A 96 17.48 -0.71 -10.01
CA ASN A 96 18.44 -1.53 -9.24
C ASN A 96 19.31 -2.38 -10.16
N PRO A 97 20.13 -1.76 -11.03
CA PRO A 97 21.08 -2.50 -11.85
C PRO A 97 22.10 -3.20 -10.94
N LYS A 98 22.22 -4.52 -11.06
CA LYS A 98 23.26 -5.28 -10.39
C LYS A 98 24.52 -5.22 -11.24
N ARG A 99 25.45 -4.34 -10.89
CA ARG A 99 26.80 -4.36 -11.47
C ARG A 99 27.56 -5.55 -10.89
N ILE A 100 27.83 -6.56 -11.73
CA ILE A 100 28.76 -7.63 -11.43
C ILE A 100 30.13 -7.17 -11.92
N CYS A 101 31.04 -6.89 -10.99
CA CYS A 101 32.44 -6.63 -11.31
C CYS A 101 33.23 -7.92 -11.07
N GLN A 102 33.93 -8.40 -12.12
CA GLN A 102 35.02 -9.33 -11.92
C GLN A 102 36.26 -8.51 -11.48
N CYS A 103 37.23 -9.15 -10.83
CA CYS A 103 38.26 -8.49 -10.01
C CYS A 103 39.32 -7.66 -10.79
N ASP A 104 39.03 -7.28 -12.03
CA ASP A 104 39.86 -6.51 -12.96
C ASP A 104 39.41 -5.04 -13.11
N GLY A 105 38.35 -4.63 -12.41
CA GLY A 105 37.86 -3.24 -12.44
C GLY A 105 37.07 -2.89 -13.70
N VAL A 106 36.70 -3.89 -14.50
CA VAL A 106 35.88 -3.71 -15.71
C VAL A 106 34.46 -4.19 -15.42
N SER A 107 33.47 -3.32 -15.62
CA SER A 107 32.07 -3.71 -15.64
C SER A 107 31.80 -4.51 -16.91
N VAL A 108 31.53 -5.82 -16.76
CA VAL A 108 31.41 -6.76 -17.89
C VAL A 108 30.07 -6.59 -18.64
N TRP A 109 29.01 -6.15 -17.96
CA TRP A 109 27.70 -5.83 -18.55
C TRP A 109 26.98 -4.72 -17.75
N ASP A 110 26.40 -3.75 -18.47
CA ASP A 110 25.51 -2.69 -17.96
C ASP A 110 24.25 -2.67 -18.85
N GLU A 111 23.06 -2.88 -18.26
CA GLU A 111 21.79 -2.90 -19.00
C GLU A 111 21.41 -1.52 -19.58
N ASN A 112 22.07 -0.43 -19.14
CA ASN A 112 21.82 0.92 -19.66
C ASN A 112 22.39 1.20 -21.05
N THR A 113 23.34 0.39 -21.55
CA THR A 113 24.00 0.67 -22.84
C THR A 113 23.12 0.35 -24.05
N ALA A 114 22.07 -0.46 -23.88
CA ALA A 114 21.17 -0.83 -24.97
C ALA A 114 20.18 0.28 -25.38
N LEU A 115 19.96 1.32 -24.55
CA LEU A 115 18.99 2.39 -24.84
C LEU A 115 19.63 3.65 -25.46
N LEU A 116 20.95 3.77 -25.48
CA LEU A 116 21.67 4.96 -25.98
C LEU A 116 22.35 4.76 -27.34
N SER A 117 22.17 3.61 -28.00
CA SER A 117 22.79 3.32 -29.31
C SER A 117 21.83 3.44 -30.50
N SER A 118 20.64 4.01 -30.31
CA SER A 118 19.63 4.23 -31.36
C SER A 118 19.26 5.70 -31.59
N LEU A 119 20.20 6.63 -31.37
CA LEU A 119 20.11 8.02 -31.83
C LEU A 119 21.37 8.37 -32.63
#